data_AF-A0A0X3P6P2-F1
#
_entry.id   AF-A0A0X3P6P2-F1
#
_cell.length_a   1.000
_cell.length_b   1.000
_cell.length_c   1.000
_cell.angle_alpha   90.00
_cell.angle_beta   90.00
_cell.angle_gamma   90.00
#
_symmetry.space_group_name_H-M   'P 1'
#
loop_
_entity.id
_entity.type
_entity.pdbx_description
1 polymer ?
#
loop_
_entity_poly.entity_id
_entity_poly.type
_entity_poly.pdbx_seq_one_letter_code
_entity_poly.pdbx_strand_id
1 'polypeptide(L)'
;MSKVTLERPAKELMLMCILLGKVKLAQLFWAYEKEPIGGAMFCTVLLGKMSESTTDLAQKSEFETHARVFEEKAEEVLEECYAEDSARAKMLLYRQLEDYGSNAVIRLAARGSCIHFMSHPCCQDFLSEVWMGKLSPKNSIFHLLGGAVLGLTLPFFIPQVVKYARMDNCGILQDSDSLSPHDSELEDQTLSSFSEFERTAESKGPITRSRACKIW
;
A
#
# COMPACT_ATOMS: atom_id res chain seq x y z
N MET A 1 -41.02 -0.53 -5.88
CA MET A 1 -39.74 0.13 -5.54
C MET A 1 -38.91 -0.85 -4.76
N SER A 2 -37.94 -1.50 -5.40
CA SER A 2 -36.94 -2.33 -4.74
C SER A 2 -36.17 -1.46 -3.74
N LYS A 3 -36.13 -1.89 -2.48
CA LYS A 3 -35.42 -1.19 -1.42
C LYS A 3 -33.92 -1.37 -1.68
N VAL A 4 -33.25 -0.32 -2.15
CA VAL A 4 -31.80 -0.33 -2.30
C VAL A 4 -31.22 -0.33 -0.88
N THR A 5 -30.73 -1.48 -0.44
CA THR A 5 -30.02 -1.63 0.82
C THR A 5 -28.56 -1.27 0.59
N LEU A 6 -28.19 -0.04 0.95
CA LEU A 6 -26.80 0.41 0.97
C LEU A 6 -26.15 -0.24 2.20
N GLU A 7 -25.27 -1.22 2.00
CA GLU A 7 -24.58 -1.90 3.09
C GLU A 7 -23.65 -0.92 3.83
N ARG A 8 -23.04 0.01 3.08
CA ARG A 8 -22.22 1.12 3.60
C ARG A 8 -22.61 2.46 2.97
N PRO A 9 -23.60 3.17 3.53
CA PRO A 9 -24.11 4.41 2.93
C PRO A 9 -23.09 5.55 2.91
N ALA A 10 -22.19 5.63 3.91
CA ALA A 10 -21.15 6.66 3.95
C ALA A 10 -20.18 6.55 2.75
N LYS A 11 -19.71 5.33 2.46
CA LYS A 11 -18.83 5.01 1.34
C LYS A 11 -19.45 5.42 0.01
N GLU A 12 -20.70 5.02 -0.22
CA GLU A 12 -21.40 5.30 -1.47
C GLU A 12 -21.64 6.80 -1.64
N LEU A 13 -22.04 7.51 -0.58
CA LEU A 13 -22.19 8.96 -0.61
C LEU A 13 -20.86 9.67 -0.86
N MET A 14 -19.77 9.22 -0.23
CA MET A 14 -18.42 9.75 -0.47
C MET A 14 -18.03 9.61 -1.94
N LEU A 15 -18.20 8.41 -2.52
CA LEU A 15 -17.90 8.12 -3.92
C LEU A 15 -18.73 8.99 -4.87
N MET A 16 -20.04 9.09 -4.61
CA MET A 16 -20.93 9.95 -5.40
C MET A 16 -20.51 11.42 -5.32
N CYS A 17 -20.10 11.90 -4.14
CA CYS A 17 -19.63 13.28 -3.98
C CYS A 17 -18.36 13.56 -4.79
N ILE A 18 -17.44 12.60 -4.88
CA ILE A 18 -16.22 12.72 -5.70
C ILE A 18 -16.56 12.75 -7.18
N LEU A 19 -17.43 11.84 -7.64
CA LEU A 19 -17.88 11.79 -9.04
C LEU A 19 -18.63 13.07 -9.45
N LEU A 20 -19.35 13.70 -8.50
CA LEU A 20 -20.06 14.97 -8.70
C LEU A 20 -19.16 16.21 -8.55
N GLY A 21 -17.86 16.07 -8.27
CA GLY A 21 -16.93 17.19 -8.05
C GLY A 21 -17.14 17.95 -6.73
N LYS A 22 -17.94 17.43 -5.80
CA LYS A 22 -18.21 18.05 -4.49
C LYS A 22 -17.25 17.56 -3.41
N VAL A 23 -15.98 17.92 -3.53
CA VAL A 23 -14.91 17.37 -2.68
C VAL A 23 -15.05 17.71 -1.19
N LYS A 24 -15.55 18.92 -0.84
CA LYS A 24 -15.81 19.28 0.56
C LYS A 24 -16.82 18.35 1.25
N LEU A 25 -17.83 17.91 0.51
CA LEU A 25 -18.84 17.00 1.03
C LEU A 25 -18.30 15.57 1.10
N ALA A 26 -17.45 15.18 0.13
CA ALA A 26 -16.73 13.90 0.19
C ALA A 26 -15.84 13.80 1.43
N GLN A 27 -15.14 14.88 1.80
CA GLN A 27 -14.34 14.92 3.04
C GLN A 27 -15.17 14.76 4.31
N LEU A 28 -16.39 15.31 4.32
CA LEU A 28 -17.30 15.12 5.46
C LEU A 28 -17.70 13.65 5.59
N PHE A 29 -18.09 13.01 4.49
CA PHE A 29 -18.46 11.59 4.51
C PHE A 29 -17.28 10.67 4.82
N TRP A 30 -16.08 11.03 4.36
CA TRP A 30 -14.85 10.33 4.71
C TRP A 30 -14.62 10.27 6.23
N ALA A 31 -14.93 11.34 6.97
CA ALA A 31 -14.79 11.35 8.42
C ALA A 31 -15.76 10.39 9.15
N TYR A 32 -16.84 9.96 8.49
CA TYR A 32 -17.79 8.98 9.01
C TYR A 32 -17.50 7.55 8.50
N GLU A 33 -16.48 7.37 7.66
CA GLU A 33 -16.12 6.08 7.10
C GLU A 33 -15.46 5.19 8.15
N LYS A 34 -15.81 3.90 8.19
CA LYS A 34 -15.21 2.92 9.12
C LYS A 34 -13.72 2.69 8.85
N GLU A 35 -13.30 2.86 7.60
CA GLU A 35 -11.94 2.58 7.13
C GLU A 35 -11.37 3.82 6.44
N PRO A 36 -10.95 4.84 7.21
CA PRO A 36 -10.57 6.15 6.68
C PRO A 36 -9.34 6.07 5.76
N ILE A 37 -8.28 5.33 6.13
CA ILE A 37 -7.07 5.20 5.30
C ILE A 37 -7.43 4.59 3.94
N GLY A 38 -8.18 3.48 3.97
CA GLY A 38 -8.65 2.78 2.79
C GLY A 38 -9.51 3.63 1.86
N GLY A 39 -10.50 4.30 2.43
CA GLY A 39 -11.39 5.21 1.72
C GLY A 39 -10.65 6.36 1.07
N ALA A 40 -9.75 7.03 1.81
CA ALA A 40 -8.94 8.12 1.27
C ALA A 40 -8.05 7.65 0.10
N MET A 41 -7.38 6.51 0.25
CA MET A 41 -6.54 5.95 -0.81
C MET A 41 -7.35 5.60 -2.05
N PHE A 42 -8.54 5.03 -1.88
CA PHE A 42 -9.43 4.76 -3.01
C PHE A 42 -9.84 6.05 -3.74
N CYS A 43 -10.18 7.10 -3.00
CA CYS A 43 -10.51 8.40 -3.52
C CYS A 43 -9.35 9.01 -4.32
N THR A 44 -8.12 8.92 -3.83
CA THR A 44 -6.90 9.40 -4.51
C THR A 44 -6.70 8.66 -5.84
N VAL A 45 -6.81 7.33 -5.86
CA VAL A 45 -6.69 6.54 -7.10
C VAL A 45 -7.79 6.90 -8.09
N LEU A 46 -9.03 7.03 -7.61
CA LEU A 46 -10.17 7.38 -8.46
C LEU A 46 -9.99 8.76 -9.11
N LEU A 47 -9.60 9.77 -8.32
CA LEU A 47 -9.33 11.12 -8.82
C LEU A 47 -8.16 11.14 -9.80
N GLY A 48 -7.10 10.36 -9.57
CA GLY A 48 -6.01 10.19 -10.52
C GLY A 48 -6.47 9.59 -11.85
N LYS A 49 -7.39 8.61 -11.84
CA LYS A 49 -7.98 8.07 -13.07
C LYS A 49 -8.86 9.08 -13.79
N MET A 50 -9.61 9.89 -13.04
CA MET A 50 -10.43 10.97 -13.62
C MET A 50 -9.56 12.08 -14.24
N SER A 51 -8.43 12.41 -13.63
CA SER A 51 -7.48 13.40 -14.16
C SER A 51 -6.80 12.91 -15.46
N GLU A 52 -6.48 11.62 -15.55
CA GLU A 52 -5.98 10.99 -16.78
C GLU A 52 -7.01 10.99 -17.91
N SER A 53 -8.29 10.79 -17.58
CA SER A 53 -9.39 10.75 -18.57
C SER A 53 -9.83 12.12 -19.07
N THR A 54 -9.48 13.20 -18.37
CA THR A 54 -9.95 14.55 -18.69
C THR A 54 -8.96 15.25 -19.62
N THR A 55 -9.47 15.84 -20.71
CA THR A 55 -8.63 16.56 -21.69
C THR A 55 -8.39 18.02 -21.33
N ASP A 56 -9.25 18.61 -20.49
CA ASP A 56 -9.09 19.98 -20.01
C ASP A 56 -8.01 20.07 -18.92
N LEU A 57 -7.04 20.96 -19.11
CA LEU A 57 -5.92 21.14 -18.19
C LEU A 57 -6.34 21.75 -16.86
N ALA A 58 -7.33 22.65 -16.86
CA ALA A 58 -7.81 23.28 -15.63
C ALA A 58 -8.47 22.24 -14.72
N GLN A 59 -9.43 21.48 -15.26
CA GLN A 59 -10.08 20.38 -14.53
C GLN A 59 -9.09 19.29 -14.11
N LYS A 60 -8.11 18.95 -14.95
CA LYS A 60 -7.06 17.99 -14.58
C LYS A 60 -6.28 18.44 -13.35
N SER A 61 -5.85 19.70 -13.31
CA SER A 61 -5.13 20.27 -12.16
C SER A 61 -5.99 20.26 -10.88
N GLU A 62 -7.29 20.50 -11.00
CA GLU A 62 -8.22 20.45 -9.87
C GLU A 62 -8.32 19.03 -9.31
N PHE A 63 -8.49 18.01 -10.16
CA PHE A 63 -8.55 16.61 -9.73
C PHE A 63 -7.24 16.15 -9.07
N GLU A 64 -6.09 16.53 -9.62
CA GLU A 64 -4.78 16.23 -9.01
C GLU A 64 -4.63 16.89 -7.63
N THR A 65 -5.09 18.13 -7.49
CA THR A 65 -5.08 18.84 -6.19
C THR A 65 -5.98 18.13 -5.18
N HIS A 66 -7.18 17.73 -5.60
CA HIS A 66 -8.09 16.98 -4.74
C HIS A 66 -7.56 15.59 -4.37
N ALA A 67 -6.88 14.91 -5.29
CA ALA A 67 -6.23 13.62 -5.02
C ALA A 67 -5.17 13.77 -3.92
N ARG A 68 -4.33 14.82 -4.00
CA ARG A 68 -3.31 15.11 -2.98
C ARG A 68 -3.90 15.37 -1.60
N VAL A 69 -5.03 16.09 -1.52
CA VAL A 69 -5.70 16.34 -0.23
C VAL A 69 -6.19 15.05 0.41
N PHE A 70 -6.67 14.07 -0.37
CA PHE A 70 -7.03 12.76 0.18
C PHE A 70 -5.80 11.92 0.52
N GLU A 71 -4.72 12.01 -0.25
CA GLU A 71 -3.44 11.35 0.07
C GLU A 71 -2.88 11.83 1.41
N GLU A 72 -2.83 13.15 1.62
CA GLU A 72 -2.38 13.78 2.88
C GLU A 72 -3.25 13.35 4.06
N LYS A 73 -4.58 13.28 3.88
CA LYS A 73 -5.48 12.77 4.92
C LYS A 73 -5.24 11.30 5.28
N ALA A 74 -4.91 10.46 4.30
CA ALA A 74 -4.59 9.07 4.55
C ALA A 74 -3.29 8.93 5.35
N GLU A 75 -2.31 9.78 5.05
CA GLU A 75 -1.04 9.85 5.75
C GLU A 75 -1.19 10.36 7.18
N GLU A 76 -1.93 11.44 7.41
CA GLU A 76 -2.22 11.95 8.77
C GLU A 76 -2.81 10.85 9.64
N VAL A 77 -3.84 10.14 9.15
CA VAL A 77 -4.47 9.06 9.91
C VAL A 77 -3.48 7.90 10.13
N LEU A 78 -2.61 7.61 9.17
CA LEU A 78 -1.59 6.56 9.32
C LEU A 78 -0.52 6.95 10.34
N GLU A 79 -0.08 8.20 10.37
CA GLU A 79 0.89 8.74 11.34
C GLU A 79 0.32 8.64 12.75
N GLU A 80 -0.91 9.10 12.98
CA GLU A 80 -1.59 8.94 14.26
C GLU A 80 -1.70 7.46 14.69
N CYS A 81 -2.05 6.56 13.76
CA CYS A 81 -2.11 5.13 14.04
C CYS A 81 -0.73 4.55 14.38
N TYR A 82 0.32 5.00 13.69
CA TYR A 82 1.70 4.54 13.89
C TYR A 82 2.29 5.05 15.20
N ALA A 83 1.94 6.28 15.60
CA ALA A 83 2.32 6.88 16.87
C ALA A 83 1.69 6.15 18.06
N GLU A 84 0.48 5.61 17.90
CA GLU A 84 -0.19 4.81 18.93
C GLU A 84 0.33 3.37 19.00
N ASP A 85 0.34 2.66 17.87
CA ASP A 85 0.85 1.28 17.79
C ASP A 85 1.39 0.97 16.39
N SER A 86 2.73 0.95 16.30
CA SER A 86 3.43 0.65 15.05
C SER A 86 3.11 -0.73 14.46
N ALA A 87 2.83 -1.76 15.27
CA ALA A 87 2.53 -3.10 14.78
C ALA A 87 1.12 -3.16 14.19
N ARG A 88 0.13 -2.55 14.88
CA ARG A 88 -1.24 -2.45 14.36
C ARG A 88 -1.33 -1.56 13.14
N ALA A 89 -0.58 -0.46 13.08
CA ALA A 89 -0.53 0.40 11.90
C ALA A 89 -0.06 -0.36 10.65
N LYS A 90 0.97 -1.22 10.77
CA LYS A 90 1.41 -2.10 9.69
C LYS A 90 0.32 -3.09 9.26
N MET A 91 -0.47 -3.60 10.20
CA MET A 91 -1.63 -4.45 9.90
C MET A 91 -2.65 -3.76 9.00
N LEU A 92 -2.89 -2.47 9.21
CA LEU A 92 -3.80 -1.70 8.36
C LEU A 92 -3.33 -1.61 6.90
N LEU A 93 -2.01 -1.68 6.64
CA LEU A 93 -1.44 -1.59 5.29
C LEU A 93 -1.67 -2.85 4.44
N TYR A 94 -1.58 -4.04 5.05
CA TYR A 94 -1.73 -5.33 4.35
C TYR A 94 -3.15 -5.93 4.44
N ARG A 95 -3.97 -5.45 5.39
CA ARG A 95 -5.36 -5.90 5.54
C ARG A 95 -6.15 -5.67 4.25
N GLN A 96 -6.92 -6.68 3.84
CA GLN A 96 -7.78 -6.57 2.66
C GLN A 96 -9.03 -5.75 2.97
N LEU A 97 -9.35 -4.81 2.10
CA LEU A 97 -10.57 -4.01 2.20
C LEU A 97 -11.66 -4.66 1.35
N GLU A 98 -12.51 -5.47 1.98
CA GLU A 98 -13.65 -6.15 1.32
C GLU A 98 -14.52 -5.15 0.55
N ASP A 99 -14.73 -3.98 1.13
CA ASP A 99 -15.54 -2.90 0.59
C ASP A 99 -14.94 -2.13 -0.58
N TYR A 100 -13.64 -2.29 -0.82
CA TYR A 100 -12.88 -1.62 -1.87
C TYR A 100 -12.23 -2.64 -2.84
N GLY A 101 -12.93 -3.76 -3.06
CA GLY A 101 -12.56 -4.79 -4.02
C GLY A 101 -11.51 -5.77 -3.50
N SER A 102 -11.49 -6.03 -2.19
CA SER A 102 -10.54 -6.92 -1.50
C SER A 102 -9.08 -6.57 -1.77
N ASN A 103 -8.80 -5.27 -1.94
CA ASN A 103 -7.45 -4.77 -2.14
C ASN A 103 -6.82 -4.34 -0.82
N ALA A 104 -5.59 -4.75 -0.58
CA ALA A 104 -4.77 -4.16 0.49
C ALA A 104 -4.48 -2.68 0.20
N VAL A 105 -4.41 -1.86 1.25
CA VAL A 105 -4.15 -0.42 1.15
C VAL A 105 -2.84 -0.14 0.42
N ILE A 106 -1.79 -0.92 0.70
CA ILE A 106 -0.48 -0.76 0.06
C ILE A 106 -0.53 -1.01 -1.45
N ARG A 107 -1.36 -1.95 -1.92
CA ARG A 107 -1.58 -2.19 -3.36
C ARG A 107 -2.30 -1.02 -4.02
N LEU A 108 -3.26 -0.45 -3.31
CA LEU A 108 -4.02 0.70 -3.79
C LEU A 108 -3.12 1.93 -3.92
N ALA A 109 -2.24 2.16 -2.93
CA ALA A 109 -1.22 3.21 -2.98
C ALA A 109 -0.30 3.07 -4.20
N ALA A 110 0.20 1.85 -4.44
CA ALA A 110 1.07 1.60 -5.57
C ALA A 110 0.36 1.76 -6.93
N ARG A 111 -0.91 1.34 -7.03
CA ARG A 111 -1.74 1.56 -8.24
C ARG A 111 -2.01 3.04 -8.49
N GLY A 112 -2.20 3.81 -7.43
CA GLY A 112 -2.42 5.25 -7.44
C GLY A 112 -1.16 6.08 -7.67
N SER A 113 0.03 5.48 -7.62
CA SER A 113 1.31 6.20 -7.57
C SER A 113 1.36 7.25 -6.45
N CYS A 114 0.82 6.90 -5.27
CA CYS A 114 0.79 7.75 -4.08
C CYS A 114 2.16 7.76 -3.38
N ILE A 115 3.12 8.45 -4.00
CA ILE A 115 4.52 8.46 -3.55
C ILE A 115 4.66 9.10 -2.17
N HIS A 116 3.85 10.10 -1.85
CA HIS A 116 3.93 10.81 -0.57
C HIS A 116 3.54 9.86 0.56
N PHE A 117 2.38 9.19 0.41
CA PHE A 117 1.93 8.15 1.35
C PHE A 117 2.92 6.99 1.48
N MET A 118 3.50 6.52 0.37
CA MET A 118 4.49 5.42 0.40
C MET A 118 5.82 5.82 1.05
N SER A 119 6.16 7.11 1.08
CA SER A 119 7.38 7.61 1.73
C SER A 119 7.32 7.64 3.25
N HIS A 120 6.12 7.45 3.82
CA HIS A 120 5.90 7.41 5.26
C HIS A 120 6.73 6.30 5.94
N PRO A 121 7.33 6.54 7.13
CA PRO A 121 8.16 5.56 7.83
C PRO A 121 7.48 4.20 8.03
N CYS A 122 6.19 4.19 8.41
CA CYS A 122 5.39 2.96 8.54
C CYS A 122 5.40 2.10 7.25
N CYS A 123 5.27 2.72 6.07
CA CYS A 123 5.30 2.02 4.78
C CYS A 123 6.70 1.46 4.49
N GLN A 124 7.76 2.22 4.80
CA GLN A 124 9.14 1.79 4.60
C GLN A 124 9.53 0.66 5.54
N ASP A 125 9.11 0.71 6.80
CA ASP A 125 9.31 -0.36 7.77
C ASP A 125 8.62 -1.65 7.33
N PHE A 126 7.35 -1.54 6.91
CA PHE A 126 6.58 -2.67 6.40
C PHE A 126 7.25 -3.29 5.17
N LEU A 127 7.64 -2.48 4.18
CA LEU A 127 8.32 -2.97 2.98
C LEU A 127 9.69 -3.59 3.31
N SER A 128 10.40 -3.03 4.28
CA SER A 128 11.68 -3.58 4.73
C SER A 128 11.51 -4.93 5.39
N GLU A 129 10.49 -5.12 6.22
CA GLU A 129 10.15 -6.40 6.83
C GLU A 129 9.76 -7.43 5.77
N VAL A 130 8.93 -7.05 4.80
CA VAL A 130 8.55 -7.91 3.68
C VAL A 130 9.77 -8.29 2.83
N TRP A 131 10.67 -7.34 2.53
CA TRP A 131 11.88 -7.59 1.75
C TRP A 131 12.89 -8.48 2.49
N MET A 132 13.05 -8.27 3.80
CA MET A 132 13.94 -9.09 4.64
C MET A 132 13.37 -10.50 4.85
N GLY A 133 12.05 -10.66 4.86
CA GLY A 133 11.37 -11.95 5.00
C GLY A 133 11.82 -12.69 6.28
N LYS A 134 12.36 -13.91 6.11
CA LYS A 134 12.89 -14.74 7.22
C LYS A 134 14.39 -14.53 7.49
N LEU A 135 15.03 -13.54 6.85
CA LEU A 135 16.42 -13.22 7.12
C LEU A 135 16.54 -12.38 8.39
N SER A 136 17.52 -12.70 9.22
CA SER A 136 17.79 -11.90 10.43
C SER A 136 18.19 -10.47 10.05
N PRO A 137 17.61 -9.42 10.65
CA PRO A 137 18.00 -8.02 10.41
C PRO A 137 19.44 -7.71 10.86
N LYS A 138 20.11 -8.66 11.53
CA LYS A 138 21.53 -8.58 11.90
C LYS A 138 22.49 -9.00 10.77
N ASN A 139 21.96 -9.48 9.64
CA ASN A 139 22.78 -9.77 8.47
C ASN A 139 23.06 -8.45 7.74
N SER A 140 24.26 -7.91 7.95
CA SER A 140 24.73 -6.74 7.20
C SER A 140 24.58 -6.98 5.70
N ILE A 141 24.19 -5.95 4.95
CA ILE A 141 24.11 -5.97 3.47
C ILE A 141 25.41 -6.51 2.84
N PHE A 142 26.56 -6.29 3.49
CA PHE A 142 27.85 -6.84 3.07
C PHE A 142 27.94 -8.37 3.17
N HIS A 143 27.26 -8.97 4.15
CA HIS A 143 27.19 -10.43 4.32
C HIS A 143 26.24 -11.06 3.29
N LEU A 144 25.14 -10.34 2.96
CA LEU A 144 24.21 -10.74 1.90
C LEU A 144 24.87 -10.64 0.51
N LEU A 145 25.56 -9.53 0.24
CA LEU A 145 26.28 -9.29 -1.01
C LEU A 145 27.49 -10.23 -1.15
N GLY A 146 28.25 -10.42 -0.06
CA GLY A 146 29.32 -11.40 0.01
C GLY A 146 28.80 -12.82 -0.22
N GLY A 147 27.67 -13.18 0.38
CA GLY A 147 27.01 -14.47 0.16
C GLY A 147 26.49 -14.66 -1.26
N ALA A 148 25.99 -13.62 -1.93
CA ALA A 148 25.56 -13.68 -3.33
C ALA A 148 26.75 -13.89 -4.29
N VAL A 149 27.86 -13.16 -4.07
CA VAL A 149 29.10 -13.30 -4.86
C VAL A 149 29.76 -14.67 -4.63
N LEU A 150 29.78 -15.15 -3.37
CA LEU A 150 30.33 -16.46 -3.03
C LEU A 150 29.41 -17.61 -3.47
N GLY A 151 28.09 -17.41 -3.44
CA GLY A 151 27.09 -18.37 -3.91
C GLY A 151 27.06 -18.54 -5.42
N LEU A 152 27.37 -17.47 -6.18
CA LEU A 152 27.53 -17.51 -7.63
C LEU A 152 28.82 -18.25 -8.04
N THR A 153 29.86 -18.24 -7.20
CA THR A 153 31.18 -18.85 -7.49
C THR A 153 31.32 -20.27 -6.92
N LEU A 154 30.69 -20.58 -5.78
CA LEU A 154 30.59 -21.93 -5.23
C LEU A 154 29.18 -22.17 -4.65
N PRO A 155 28.32 -22.97 -5.31
CA PRO A 155 26.98 -23.29 -4.82
C PRO A 155 26.96 -24.12 -3.51
N PHE A 156 28.13 -24.53 -2.99
CA PHE A 156 28.27 -25.41 -1.82
C PHE A 156 28.37 -24.66 -0.48
N PHE A 157 28.61 -23.35 -0.47
CA PHE A 157 28.76 -22.55 0.77
C PHE A 157 27.49 -21.81 1.22
N ILE A 158 26.42 -21.87 0.41
CA ILE A 158 25.09 -21.35 0.73
C ILE A 158 24.55 -21.84 2.10
N PRO A 159 24.72 -23.13 2.51
CA PRO A 159 24.19 -23.59 3.79
C PRO A 159 24.90 -23.04 5.05
N GLN A 160 26.07 -22.40 4.93
CA GLN A 160 26.80 -21.87 6.10
C GLN A 160 26.72 -20.35 6.27
N VAL A 161 26.49 -19.58 5.20
CA VAL A 161 26.52 -18.11 5.24
C VAL A 161 25.17 -17.49 5.57
N VAL A 162 24.07 -18.16 5.20
CA VAL A 162 22.72 -17.65 5.47
C VAL A 162 22.20 -18.25 6.78
N LYS A 163 22.43 -17.54 7.89
CA LYS A 163 21.66 -17.78 9.11
C LYS A 163 20.24 -17.28 8.87
N TYR A 164 19.34 -18.23 8.61
CA TYR A 164 17.91 -18.01 8.71
C TYR A 164 17.58 -17.84 10.20
N ALA A 165 17.11 -16.65 10.57
CA ALA A 165 16.48 -16.52 11.88
C ALA A 165 15.15 -17.29 11.79
N ARG A 166 15.03 -18.35 12.58
CA ARG A 166 13.70 -18.85 12.92
C ARG A 166 13.06 -17.72 13.74
N MET A 167 11.97 -17.15 13.24
CA MET A 167 11.20 -16.14 13.97
C MET A 167 10.48 -16.83 15.12
N ASP A 168 11.20 -17.07 16.21
CA ASP A 168 10.64 -17.57 17.46
C ASP A 168 10.07 -16.41 18.30
N ASN A 169 10.37 -15.15 17.94
CA ASN A 169 10.11 -13.97 18.76
C ASN A 169 9.97 -12.67 17.93
N CYS A 170 9.14 -12.69 16.89
CA CYS A 170 8.45 -11.45 16.50
C CYS A 170 7.00 -11.68 16.87
N GLY A 171 6.51 -11.01 17.91
CA GLY A 171 5.11 -11.08 18.35
C GLY A 171 4.14 -10.42 17.35
N ILE A 172 4.33 -10.67 16.06
CA ILE A 172 3.39 -10.37 14.99
C ILE A 172 2.77 -11.72 14.68
N LEU A 173 1.50 -11.90 15.09
CA LEU A 173 0.73 -13.15 15.14
C LEU A 173 0.77 -13.93 16.47
N GLN A 174 0.51 -13.28 17.61
CA GLN A 174 -0.24 -13.93 18.71
C GLN A 174 -0.69 -12.94 19.79
N ASP A 175 -1.58 -12.00 19.46
CA ASP A 175 -2.54 -11.54 20.46
C ASP A 175 -3.85 -11.11 19.79
N SER A 176 -4.63 -12.13 19.45
CA SER A 176 -6.06 -12.03 19.16
C SER A 176 -6.57 -13.43 19.43
N ASP A 177 -6.89 -13.71 20.69
CA ASP A 177 -7.59 -14.92 21.12
C ASP A 177 -8.91 -15.06 20.34
N SER A 178 -8.87 -15.71 19.18
CA SER A 178 -9.94 -16.50 18.55
C SER A 178 -9.40 -17.13 17.25
N LEU A 179 -8.89 -18.35 17.38
CA LEU A 179 -8.50 -19.23 16.27
C LEU A 179 -9.67 -19.40 15.28
N SER A 180 -9.57 -18.79 14.10
CA SER A 180 -10.38 -19.16 12.93
C SER A 180 -9.45 -19.59 11.77
N PRO A 181 -9.76 -20.63 10.99
CA PRO A 181 -8.83 -21.22 10.00
C PRO A 181 -8.49 -20.34 8.78
N HIS A 182 -8.89 -19.06 8.76
CA HIS A 182 -8.92 -18.22 7.55
C HIS A 182 -7.64 -17.37 7.33
N ASP A 183 -6.74 -17.30 8.31
CA ASP A 183 -5.57 -16.39 8.27
C ASP A 183 -4.34 -16.99 7.59
N SER A 184 -4.23 -18.32 7.51
CA SER A 184 -3.11 -19.01 6.83
C SER A 184 -3.14 -18.77 5.32
N GLU A 185 -4.34 -18.62 4.75
CA GLU A 185 -4.52 -18.29 3.33
C GLU A 185 -4.19 -16.82 3.04
N LEU A 186 -4.18 -15.94 4.05
CA LEU A 186 -3.92 -14.51 3.89
C LEU A 186 -2.42 -14.19 3.72
N GLU A 187 -1.54 -14.91 4.41
CA GLU A 187 -0.07 -14.80 4.21
C GLU A 187 0.36 -15.36 2.84
N ASP A 188 -0.22 -16.48 2.41
CA ASP A 188 0.01 -17.02 1.07
C ASP A 188 -0.61 -16.13 -0.03
N GLN A 189 -1.75 -15.50 0.23
CA GLN A 189 -2.34 -14.50 -0.67
C GLN A 189 -1.51 -13.22 -0.75
N THR A 190 -0.85 -12.79 0.32
CA THR A 190 0.02 -11.59 0.29
C THR A 190 1.34 -11.88 -0.41
N LEU A 191 1.96 -13.04 -0.20
CA LEU A 191 3.15 -13.49 -0.95
C LEU A 191 2.86 -13.68 -2.45
N SER A 192 1.72 -14.28 -2.79
CA SER A 192 1.30 -14.41 -4.19
C SER A 192 0.94 -13.06 -4.81
N SER A 193 0.27 -12.17 -4.08
CA SER A 193 -0.04 -10.81 -4.53
C SER A 193 1.20 -9.93 -4.68
N PHE A 194 2.24 -10.14 -3.85
CA PHE A 194 3.52 -9.47 -3.97
C PHE A 194 4.32 -9.99 -5.17
N SER A 195 4.28 -11.30 -5.43
CA SER A 195 4.84 -11.88 -6.66
C SER A 195 4.14 -11.36 -7.93
N GLU A 196 2.87 -10.97 -7.82
CA GLU A 196 2.10 -10.35 -8.89
C GLU A 196 2.42 -8.85 -9.01
N PHE A 197 2.66 -8.16 -7.89
CA PHE A 197 3.19 -6.80 -7.83
C PHE A 197 4.57 -6.69 -8.49
N GLU A 198 5.52 -7.57 -8.16
CA GLU A 198 6.84 -7.66 -8.83
C GLU A 198 6.69 -7.90 -10.33
N ARG A 199 5.83 -8.84 -10.74
CA ARG A 199 5.55 -9.08 -12.16
C ARG A 199 4.98 -7.86 -12.90
N THR A 200 4.15 -7.04 -12.24
CA THR A 200 3.64 -5.79 -12.83
C THR A 200 4.68 -4.67 -12.85
N ALA A 201 5.63 -4.65 -11.90
CA ALA A 201 6.74 -3.72 -11.89
C ALA A 201 7.78 -4.05 -12.98
N GLU A 202 8.06 -5.33 -13.23
CA GLU A 202 8.95 -5.77 -14.31
C GLU A 202 8.36 -5.58 -15.72
N SER A 203 7.04 -5.64 -15.88
CA SER A 203 6.39 -5.37 -17.16
C SER A 203 6.49 -3.92 -17.62
N LYS A 204 6.81 -2.98 -16.71
CA LYS A 204 7.09 -1.58 -17.05
C LYS A 204 8.60 -1.37 -16.96
N GLY A 205 9.26 -1.53 -18.11
CA GLY A 205 10.69 -1.22 -18.27
C GLY A 205 11.07 0.19 -17.78
N PRO A 206 12.37 0.48 -17.70
CA PRO A 206 12.92 1.59 -16.91
C PRO A 206 12.25 2.93 -17.23
N ILE A 207 11.79 3.61 -16.18
CA ILE A 207 11.37 5.01 -16.21
C ILE A 207 12.60 5.84 -16.60
N THR A 208 12.74 6.12 -17.89
CA THR A 208 13.70 7.09 -18.42
C THR A 208 13.21 8.49 -18.06
N ARG A 209 13.62 8.97 -16.89
CA ARG A 209 13.64 10.40 -16.63
C ARG A 209 14.82 10.98 -17.41
N SER A 210 14.60 11.47 -18.63
CA SER A 210 15.62 12.21 -19.37
C SER A 210 15.02 13.31 -20.25
N ARG A 211 15.31 14.56 -19.83
CA ARG A 211 15.52 15.78 -20.62
C ARG A 211 14.24 16.44 -21.18
N ALA A 212 13.74 17.49 -20.53
CA ALA A 212 14.18 18.88 -20.65
C ALA A 212 13.95 19.48 -22.04
N CYS A 213 13.20 20.59 -22.07
CA CYS A 213 13.09 21.56 -23.15
C CYS A 213 14.33 21.65 -24.05
N LYS A 214 14.12 21.58 -25.37
CA LYS A 214 14.70 22.49 -26.38
C LYS A 214 14.16 22.14 -27.78
N ILE A 215 13.12 22.87 -28.19
CA ILE A 215 13.06 23.41 -29.55
C ILE A 215 13.33 24.91 -29.36
N TRP A 216 14.45 25.36 -29.93
CA TRP A 216 15.16 26.64 -29.74
C TRP A 216 16.05 26.74 -28.48
#